data_AF-A0A2W6SLI4-F1
#
_entry.id   AF-A0A2W6SLI4-F1
#
_cell.length_a   1.000
_cell.length_b   1.000
_cell.length_c   1.000
_cell.angle_alpha   90.00
_cell.angle_beta   90.00
_cell.angle_gamma   90.00
#
_symmetry.space_group_name_H-M   'P 1'
#
loop_
_entity.id
_entity.type
_entity.pdbx_description
1 polymer ?
#
loop_
_entity_poly.entity_id
_entity_poly.type
_entity_poly.pdbx_seq_one_letter_code
_entity_poly.pdbx_strand_id
1 'polypeptide(L)'
;MRFLLLSLPILFAAACEDRQNVDNAAPPSAPSPSIAVAKSATPPPPAPSQSAVKNCYLAVDGTVHVDGRCRVFPMGDGGYTLNTWDGGKPAASHFAIVEPRGDGTADATWNADPDDDRAYDPLGRLRREGPCWTGERARICAS
;
A
#
# COMPACT_ATOMS: atom_id res chain seq x y z
N MET A 1 49.54 -32.25 3.88
CA MET A 1 50.42 -32.92 4.87
C MET A 1 50.23 -32.22 6.21
N ARG A 2 49.93 -33.00 7.26
CA ARG A 2 49.81 -32.63 8.70
C ARG A 2 48.70 -31.66 9.17
N PHE A 3 48.14 -32.03 10.32
CA PHE A 3 47.00 -31.47 11.08
C PHE A 3 47.47 -30.76 12.36
N LEU A 4 46.60 -29.91 12.93
CA LEU A 4 46.32 -29.65 14.37
C LEU A 4 44.98 -28.86 14.41
N LEU A 5 43.84 -29.19 15.06
CA LEU A 5 43.50 -29.82 16.36
C LEU A 5 44.02 -28.99 17.55
N LEU A 6 43.28 -28.59 18.61
CA LEU A 6 41.88 -28.73 19.09
C LEU A 6 41.46 -27.37 19.78
N SER A 7 40.34 -27.11 20.49
CA SER A 7 39.29 -27.94 21.15
C SER A 7 37.95 -27.18 21.35
N LEU A 8 36.87 -27.92 21.66
CA LEU A 8 35.67 -27.52 22.46
C LEU A 8 35.85 -28.07 23.92
N PRO A 9 34.90 -28.04 24.90
CA PRO A 9 33.46 -27.66 24.92
C PRO A 9 33.07 -26.70 26.09
N ILE A 10 31.79 -26.48 26.47
CA ILE A 10 31.00 -27.28 27.45
C ILE A 10 29.50 -26.87 27.44
N LEU A 11 28.59 -27.85 27.57
CA LEU A 11 27.15 -27.68 27.88
C LEU A 11 26.93 -27.32 29.36
N PHE A 12 25.83 -26.62 29.67
CA PHE A 12 25.01 -27.01 30.82
C PHE A 12 23.52 -26.69 30.57
N ALA A 13 22.65 -27.62 30.98
CA ALA A 13 21.21 -27.46 31.04
C ALA A 13 20.75 -27.60 32.49
N ALA A 14 19.75 -26.83 32.90
CA ALA A 14 18.99 -27.05 34.12
C ALA A 14 17.60 -26.45 33.96
N ALA A 15 16.57 -27.26 34.22
CA ALA A 15 15.20 -26.79 34.40
C ALA A 15 14.92 -26.59 35.89
N CYS A 16 14.07 -25.61 36.22
CA CYS A 16 13.38 -25.56 37.50
C CYS A 16 11.90 -25.29 37.22
N GLU A 17 11.08 -26.33 37.34
CA GLU A 17 9.64 -26.23 37.56
C GLU A 17 9.43 -26.58 39.04
N ASP A 18 8.79 -25.70 39.81
CA ASP A 18 8.30 -26.04 41.14
C ASP A 18 6.86 -25.54 41.30
N ARG A 19 6.02 -26.38 41.90
CA ARG A 19 4.58 -26.16 42.06
C ARG A 19 4.26 -26.10 43.55
N GLN A 20 3.73 -24.96 44.01
CA GLN A 20 3.00 -24.94 45.28
C GLN A 20 1.66 -24.19 45.15
N ASN A 21 0.60 -25.00 45.15
CA ASN A 21 -0.75 -24.57 45.52
C ASN A 21 -0.82 -24.45 47.04
N VAL A 22 -1.34 -23.34 47.57
CA VAL A 22 -1.80 -23.25 48.96
C VAL A 22 -3.15 -22.54 49.04
N ASP A 23 -4.06 -23.18 49.74
CA ASP A 23 -5.47 -22.84 49.85
C ASP A 23 -5.78 -21.80 50.95
N ASN A 24 -6.72 -20.90 50.63
CA ASN A 24 -7.75 -20.32 51.51
C ASN A 24 -7.38 -19.71 52.88
N ALA A 25 -7.47 -18.37 52.96
CA ALA A 25 -8.08 -17.66 54.08
C ALA A 25 -8.74 -16.34 53.60
N ALA A 26 -9.95 -16.04 54.06
CA ALA A 26 -10.72 -14.84 53.70
C ALA A 26 -10.85 -13.87 54.92
N PRO A 27 -11.52 -12.71 54.81
CA PRO A 27 -10.88 -11.41 54.62
C PRO A 27 -10.97 -10.50 55.88
N PRO A 28 -10.44 -9.26 55.81
CA PRO A 28 -11.34 -8.13 56.01
C PRO A 28 -11.25 -7.07 54.88
N SER A 29 -12.39 -6.42 54.66
CA SER A 29 -12.69 -5.50 53.55
C SER A 29 -11.68 -4.36 53.36
N ALA A 30 -10.97 -4.37 52.24
CA ALA A 30 -10.41 -3.16 51.62
C ALA A 30 -11.42 -2.63 50.57
N PRO A 31 -11.54 -1.30 50.36
CA PRO A 31 -12.48 -0.74 49.39
C PRO A 31 -12.13 -1.19 47.97
N SER A 32 -13.17 -1.49 47.19
CA SER A 32 -13.04 -1.97 45.81
C SER A 32 -12.15 -1.05 44.96
N PRO A 33 -11.12 -1.57 44.28
CA PRO A 33 -10.57 -0.84 43.14
C PRO A 33 -11.67 -0.80 42.07
N SER A 34 -12.22 0.39 41.82
CA SER A 34 -13.04 0.61 40.62
C SER A 34 -12.18 0.30 39.41
N ILE A 35 -12.38 -0.88 38.82
CA ILE A 35 -11.88 -1.18 37.48
C ILE A 35 -12.66 -0.27 36.54
N ALA A 36 -12.05 0.88 36.24
CA ALA A 36 -12.56 1.78 35.23
C ALA A 36 -12.62 1.00 33.92
N VAL A 37 -13.83 0.66 33.48
CA VAL A 37 -14.06 0.05 32.17
C VAL A 37 -13.53 1.03 31.13
N ALA A 38 -12.33 0.74 30.61
CA ALA A 38 -11.77 1.47 29.50
C ALA A 38 -12.74 1.30 28.33
N LYS A 39 -13.45 2.38 27.98
CA LYS A 39 -14.31 2.40 26.80
C LYS A 39 -13.44 2.07 25.61
N SER A 40 -13.68 0.92 24.97
CA SER A 40 -13.05 0.58 23.70
C SER A 40 -13.37 1.69 22.70
N ALA A 41 -12.39 2.55 22.43
CA ALA A 41 -12.53 3.58 21.42
C ALA A 41 -12.54 2.90 20.05
N THR A 42 -13.63 3.06 19.31
CA THR A 42 -13.65 2.71 17.89
C THR A 42 -12.49 3.45 17.20
N PRO A 43 -11.65 2.77 16.39
CA PRO A 43 -10.61 3.45 15.62
C PRO A 43 -11.24 4.58 14.79
N PRO A 44 -10.58 5.75 14.67
CA PRO A 44 -11.05 6.77 13.74
C PRO A 44 -11.08 6.18 12.32
N PRO A 45 -12.04 6.60 11.47
CA PRO A 45 -12.05 6.17 10.07
C PRO A 45 -10.72 6.59 9.39
N PRO A 46 -10.24 5.82 8.40
CA PRO A 46 -9.01 6.16 7.69
C PRO A 46 -9.14 7.55 7.06
N ALA A 47 -8.09 8.35 7.18
CA ALA A 47 -8.05 9.69 6.60
C ALA A 47 -8.19 9.62 5.07
N PRO A 48 -8.88 10.57 4.43
CA PRO A 48 -9.01 10.60 2.98
C PRO A 48 -7.63 10.70 2.33
N SER A 49 -7.33 9.76 1.45
CA SER A 49 -6.08 9.72 0.68
C SER A 49 -5.94 11.00 -0.15
N GLN A 50 -4.88 11.77 0.10
CA GLN A 50 -4.66 13.06 -0.56
C GLN A 50 -4.06 12.89 -1.95
N SER A 51 -4.30 13.87 -2.83
CA SER A 51 -3.58 13.94 -4.11
C SER A 51 -2.11 14.28 -3.90
N ALA A 52 -1.23 13.76 -4.77
CA ALA A 52 0.21 13.98 -4.70
C ALA A 52 0.79 14.34 -6.07
N VAL A 53 1.81 15.19 -6.10
CA VAL A 53 2.62 15.43 -7.31
C VAL A 53 3.68 14.33 -7.40
N LYS A 54 3.78 13.69 -8.56
CA LYS A 54 4.67 12.56 -8.85
C LYS A 54 5.39 12.76 -10.17
N ASN A 55 6.42 11.96 -10.42
CA ASN A 55 6.96 11.77 -11.78
C ASN A 55 6.13 10.68 -12.47
N CYS A 56 5.62 11.00 -13.64
CA CYS A 56 4.58 10.24 -14.30
C CYS A 56 4.96 9.99 -15.76
N TYR A 57 4.58 8.81 -16.24
CA TYR A 57 4.79 8.39 -17.61
C TYR A 57 3.53 7.72 -18.13
N LEU A 58 3.07 8.13 -19.31
CA LEU A 58 1.98 7.50 -20.05
C LEU A 58 2.45 7.29 -21.49
N ALA A 59 2.65 6.03 -21.86
CA ALA A 59 2.78 5.65 -23.26
C ALA A 59 1.61 4.76 -23.67
N VAL A 60 1.08 4.99 -24.87
CA VAL A 60 -0.01 4.23 -25.50
C VAL A 60 0.37 3.95 -26.95
N ASP A 61 0.22 2.71 -27.39
CA ASP A 61 0.54 2.22 -28.74
C ASP A 61 1.94 2.66 -29.24
N GLY A 62 2.91 2.68 -28.32
CA GLY A 62 4.30 3.09 -28.57
C GLY A 62 4.57 4.60 -28.54
N THR A 63 3.54 5.45 -28.46
CA THR A 63 3.67 6.91 -28.38
C THR A 63 3.67 7.38 -26.93
N VAL A 64 4.55 8.33 -26.58
CA VAL A 64 4.60 8.94 -25.23
C VAL A 64 3.71 10.18 -25.19
N HIS A 65 2.70 10.15 -24.33
CA HIS A 65 1.69 11.20 -24.16
C HIS A 65 1.92 12.04 -22.90
N VAL A 66 2.55 11.45 -21.87
CA VAL A 66 2.99 12.15 -20.66
C VAL A 66 4.38 11.66 -20.28
N ASP A 67 5.30 12.58 -20.06
CA ASP A 67 6.60 12.35 -19.41
C ASP A 67 6.96 13.58 -18.58
N GLY A 68 6.95 13.44 -17.26
CA GLY A 68 7.26 14.54 -16.34
C GLY A 68 6.35 14.61 -15.12
N ARG A 69 6.20 15.79 -14.52
CA ARG A 69 5.40 15.96 -13.30
C ARG A 69 3.91 15.87 -13.61
N CYS A 70 3.17 15.12 -12.81
CA CYS A 70 1.72 15.06 -12.85
C CYS A 70 1.14 15.05 -11.42
N ARG A 71 -0.16 15.34 -11.29
CA ARG A 71 -0.92 15.12 -10.06
C ARG A 71 -1.67 13.80 -10.15
N VAL A 72 -1.44 12.96 -9.14
CA VAL A 72 -2.13 11.69 -8.94
C VAL A 72 -3.22 11.89 -7.90
N PHE A 73 -4.47 11.62 -8.26
CA PHE A 73 -5.60 11.64 -7.33
C PHE A 73 -6.02 10.18 -7.05
N PRO A 74 -5.99 9.72 -5.80
CA PRO A 74 -6.44 8.38 -5.44
C PRO A 74 -7.97 8.27 -5.50
N MET A 75 -8.47 7.11 -5.92
CA MET A 75 -9.91 6.82 -6.07
C MET A 75 -10.45 5.78 -5.06
N GLY A 76 -9.58 5.20 -4.23
CA GLY A 76 -9.89 4.02 -3.41
C GLY A 76 -9.25 2.75 -3.98
N ASP A 77 -9.09 1.72 -3.15
CA ASP A 77 -8.61 0.36 -3.53
C ASP A 77 -7.30 0.31 -4.37
N GLY A 78 -6.45 1.32 -4.19
CA GLY A 78 -5.20 1.50 -4.96
C GLY A 78 -5.39 2.09 -6.36
N GLY A 79 -6.63 2.33 -6.79
CA GLY A 79 -6.98 3.04 -8.01
C GLY A 79 -6.67 4.54 -7.92
N TYR A 80 -6.39 5.14 -9.07
CA TYR A 80 -6.03 6.55 -9.18
C TYR A 80 -6.25 7.11 -10.58
N THR A 81 -6.33 8.45 -10.67
CA THR A 81 -6.17 9.18 -11.92
C THR A 81 -4.78 9.83 -11.98
N LEU A 82 -4.17 9.84 -13.16
CA LEU A 82 -2.90 10.47 -13.50
C LEU A 82 -3.22 11.69 -14.38
N ASN A 83 -2.96 12.91 -13.90
CA ASN A 83 -3.42 14.16 -14.54
C ASN A 83 -2.26 15.14 -14.68
N THR A 84 -2.10 15.76 -15.85
CA THR A 84 -1.01 16.71 -16.13
C THR A 84 -1.28 18.13 -15.59
N TRP A 85 -2.18 18.26 -14.60
CA TRP A 85 -2.66 19.54 -14.08
C TRP A 85 -3.04 19.47 -12.59
N ASP A 86 -3.17 20.64 -11.95
CA ASP A 86 -3.53 20.76 -10.52
C ASP A 86 -5.02 21.06 -10.25
N GLY A 87 -5.77 21.54 -11.25
CA GLY A 87 -7.17 22.00 -11.12
C GLY A 87 -8.12 21.44 -12.20
N GLY A 88 -8.76 22.32 -12.98
CA GLY A 88 -9.50 21.92 -14.18
C GLY A 88 -8.56 21.47 -15.30
N LYS A 89 -9.06 20.62 -16.20
CA LYS A 89 -8.30 20.09 -17.34
C LYS A 89 -7.91 21.21 -18.33
N PRO A 90 -6.61 21.38 -18.65
CA PRO A 90 -6.18 22.26 -19.73
C PRO A 90 -6.56 21.70 -21.12
N ALA A 91 -6.69 22.58 -22.11
CA ALA A 91 -6.71 22.17 -23.52
C ALA A 91 -5.43 21.40 -23.88
N ALA A 92 -5.52 20.49 -24.84
CA ALA A 92 -4.44 19.64 -25.33
C ALA A 92 -3.66 18.91 -24.19
N SER A 93 -4.37 18.24 -23.28
CA SER A 93 -3.76 17.52 -22.15
C SER A 93 -4.26 16.09 -21.97
N HIS A 94 -3.34 15.16 -21.70
CA HIS A 94 -3.67 13.75 -21.48
C HIS A 94 -3.80 13.39 -20.00
N PHE A 95 -4.67 12.42 -19.74
CA PHE A 95 -4.84 11.78 -18.44
C PHE A 95 -5.24 10.31 -18.58
N ALA A 96 -4.97 9.54 -17.54
CA ALA A 96 -5.37 8.13 -17.46
C ALA A 96 -6.01 7.81 -16.12
N ILE A 97 -6.95 6.87 -16.13
CA ILE A 97 -7.60 6.27 -14.97
C ILE A 97 -7.06 4.85 -14.83
N VAL A 98 -6.69 4.44 -13.63
CA VAL A 98 -6.19 3.08 -13.34
C VAL A 98 -7.00 2.47 -12.21
N GLU A 99 -7.49 1.24 -12.44
CA GLU A 99 -8.38 0.50 -11.55
C GLU A 99 -7.78 -0.89 -11.26
N PRO A 100 -6.98 -1.05 -10.19
CA PRO A 100 -6.43 -2.33 -9.78
C PRO A 100 -7.53 -3.33 -9.37
N ARG A 101 -7.35 -4.60 -9.75
CA ARG A 101 -8.28 -5.69 -9.42
C ARG A 101 -7.96 -6.45 -8.13
N GLY A 102 -6.89 -6.09 -7.43
CA GLY A 102 -6.39 -6.79 -6.24
C GLY A 102 -5.61 -8.09 -6.53
N ASP A 103 -5.66 -8.62 -7.75
CA ASP A 103 -4.94 -9.83 -8.20
C ASP A 103 -3.54 -9.55 -8.80
N GLY A 104 -3.04 -8.32 -8.64
CA GLY A 104 -1.81 -7.85 -9.30
C GLY A 104 -2.01 -7.36 -10.74
N THR A 105 -3.25 -7.33 -11.24
CA THR A 105 -3.64 -6.71 -12.50
C THR A 105 -4.46 -5.42 -12.29
N ALA A 106 -4.65 -4.65 -13.35
CA ALA A 106 -5.53 -3.50 -13.40
C ALA A 106 -6.28 -3.43 -14.74
N ASP A 107 -7.43 -2.77 -14.76
CA ASP A 107 -7.89 -2.07 -15.95
C ASP A 107 -7.31 -0.65 -15.98
N ALA A 108 -7.27 -0.05 -17.16
CA ALA A 108 -7.03 1.37 -17.30
C ALA A 108 -7.78 1.93 -18.51
N THR A 109 -8.16 3.21 -18.41
CA THR A 109 -8.68 4.01 -19.53
C THR A 109 -7.90 5.32 -19.64
N TRP A 110 -8.01 5.99 -20.79
CA TRP A 110 -7.41 7.30 -21.04
C TRP A 110 -8.30 8.09 -22.00
N ASN A 111 -7.96 9.36 -22.25
CA ASN A 111 -8.79 10.26 -23.06
C ASN A 111 -8.59 10.20 -24.57
N ALA A 112 -7.52 9.54 -25.05
CA ALA A 112 -7.15 9.38 -26.46
C ALA A 112 -6.97 10.68 -27.27
N ASP A 113 -8.02 11.48 -27.42
CA ASP A 113 -7.94 12.87 -27.84
C ASP A 113 -7.52 13.75 -26.63
N PRO A 114 -6.45 14.57 -26.74
CA PRO A 114 -6.00 15.42 -25.64
C PRO A 114 -6.99 16.56 -25.30
N ASP A 115 -7.99 16.85 -26.14
CA ASP A 115 -9.06 17.80 -25.83
C ASP A 115 -10.27 17.16 -25.13
N ASP A 116 -10.40 15.82 -25.13
CA ASP A 116 -11.53 15.12 -24.48
C ASP A 116 -11.53 15.23 -22.95
N ASP A 117 -12.69 15.55 -22.37
CA ASP A 117 -12.89 15.69 -20.91
C ASP A 117 -13.14 14.36 -20.17
N ARG A 118 -13.03 13.22 -20.87
CA ARG A 118 -13.35 11.89 -20.33
C ARG A 118 -12.32 10.87 -20.76
N ALA A 119 -12.05 9.90 -19.88
CA ALA A 119 -11.18 8.78 -20.18
C ALA A 119 -12.02 7.51 -20.41
N TYR A 120 -12.50 7.32 -21.64
CA TYR A 120 -13.31 6.16 -22.02
C TYR A 120 -12.57 5.14 -22.88
N ASP A 121 -11.44 5.51 -23.50
CA ASP A 121 -10.68 4.59 -24.35
C ASP A 121 -9.97 3.53 -23.50
N PRO A 122 -10.24 2.23 -23.72
CA PRO A 122 -9.66 1.17 -22.91
C PRO A 122 -8.21 0.90 -23.30
N LEU A 123 -7.32 0.84 -22.31
CA LEU A 123 -5.91 0.46 -22.50
C LEU A 123 -5.67 -1.06 -22.36
N GLY A 124 -6.73 -1.82 -22.07
CA GLY A 124 -6.67 -3.27 -21.84
C GLY A 124 -6.22 -3.62 -20.42
N ARG A 125 -5.95 -4.91 -20.21
CA ARG A 125 -5.49 -5.42 -18.91
C ARG A 125 -4.00 -5.16 -18.73
N LEU A 126 -3.64 -4.51 -17.63
CA LEU A 126 -2.27 -4.23 -17.25
C LEU A 126 -1.83 -5.12 -16.08
N ARG A 127 -0.52 -5.32 -15.93
CA ARG A 127 0.11 -5.98 -14.77
C ARG A 127 1.11 -5.04 -14.11
N ARG A 128 1.26 -5.17 -12.78
CA ARG A 128 2.19 -4.35 -12.01
C ARG A 128 3.64 -4.76 -12.25
N GLU A 129 4.45 -3.79 -12.69
CA GLU A 129 5.89 -3.94 -12.94
C GLU A 129 6.63 -2.79 -12.24
N GLY A 130 7.07 -3.04 -11.00
CA GLY A 130 7.68 -2.02 -10.14
C GLY A 130 6.73 -0.82 -9.91
N PRO A 131 7.13 0.42 -10.26
CA PRO A 131 6.27 1.60 -10.12
C PRO A 131 5.20 1.73 -11.22
N CYS A 132 5.23 0.88 -12.26
CA CYS A 132 4.39 0.97 -13.44
C CYS A 132 3.29 -0.10 -13.48
N TRP A 133 2.27 0.17 -14.29
CA TRP A 133 1.37 -0.82 -14.86
C TRP A 133 1.71 -0.94 -16.35
N THR A 134 1.97 -2.16 -16.82
CA THR A 134 2.35 -2.45 -18.20
C THR A 134 1.37 -3.46 -18.80
N GLY A 135 1.02 -3.27 -20.06
CA GLY A 135 0.23 -4.22 -20.87
C GLY A 135 0.65 -4.14 -22.33
N GLU A 136 -0.12 -4.80 -23.21
CA GLU A 136 0.16 -4.85 -24.65
C GLU A 136 0.22 -3.46 -25.30
N ARG A 137 -0.74 -2.59 -24.95
CA ARG A 137 -0.88 -1.24 -25.53
C ARG A 137 -0.24 -0.14 -24.70
N ALA A 138 -0.11 -0.32 -23.39
CA ALA A 138 0.13 0.80 -22.49
C ALA A 138 1.21 0.55 -21.43
N ARG A 139 1.89 1.64 -21.06
CA ARG A 139 2.75 1.72 -19.88
C ARG A 139 2.42 2.99 -19.10
N ILE A 140 1.96 2.81 -17.87
CA ILE A 140 1.51 3.89 -16.97
C ILE A 140 2.33 3.83 -15.69
N CYS A 141 3.12 4.88 -15.40
CA CYS A 141 3.97 4.95 -14.21
C CYS A 141 3.61 6.17 -13.36
N ALA A 142 3.71 6.03 -12.03
CA ALA A 142 3.40 7.07 -11.06
C ALA A 142 4.35 6.97 -9.85
N SER A 143 5.63 7.31 -10.06
CA SER A 143 6.69 7.28 -9.04
C SER A 143 6.73 8.56 -8.22
#